data_AF-A0A6P0MLP3-F1
#
_entry.id   AF-A0A6P0MLP3-F1
#
_cell.length_a   1.000
_cell.length_b   1.000
_cell.length_c   1.000
_cell.angle_alpha   90.00
_cell.angle_beta   90.00
_cell.angle_gamma   90.00
#
_symmetry.space_group_name_H-M   'P 1'
#
loop_
_entity.id
_entity.type
_entity.pdbx_description
1 polymer ?
#
loop_
_entity_poly.entity_id
_entity_poly.type
_entity_poly.pdbx_seq_one_letter_code
_entity_poly.pdbx_strand_id
1 'polypeptide(L)'
;MVQSRPIIDQVKDTQQPYSHVSFSDLPVDKLPFRVEWRGTIYSPEDTSIPLDLAHALNYLNAAQKQQYQNELAPSNSQFQAIADNTGLTSGHGVLCRLSDETTWTFEPYTFEAIASSAGLKKAAGALYRNPDGTWVFQAKSAPTFDEVAIATSLTPEEGSPYRQIDGSWIFKKSKKILNESLTIYVKPTIGNDDTADGTETLPFKTITGSLNWLDENIDNGRFNVTVSLEPGTYDGKLNIPPDWKLLRIEGDRADPFSYKIVSSQIDDYIIRADENSEIRLIGVSIEPGSANKLGLLVQKSSIISFEDSAIKGNFSQVTVNCVDPGSQFVVAGKTFVTGNHGTFFNAVYGGRITLNSNFQFQGNVNVTNFLSSSRHSHILVNSIASFAGNITGKAHYTTRLGIIEGITRLPASLTAGSTSADSSVT
;
A
#
# COMPACT_ATOMS: atom_id res chain seq x y z
N MET A 1 -50.17 -28.51 -12.89
CA MET A 1 -50.16 -29.44 -11.74
C MET A 1 -49.40 -30.70 -12.15
N VAL A 2 -48.44 -31.10 -11.32
CA VAL A 2 -47.87 -32.45 -11.20
C VAL A 2 -46.84 -32.90 -12.25
N GLN A 3 -45.61 -32.94 -11.74
CA GLN A 3 -44.44 -33.77 -12.02
C GLN A 3 -44.68 -35.11 -12.73
N SER A 4 -43.71 -35.54 -13.54
CA SER A 4 -43.02 -36.83 -13.32
C SER A 4 -41.88 -37.07 -14.32
N ARG A 5 -40.86 -37.79 -13.81
CA ARG A 5 -39.82 -38.64 -14.44
C ARG A 5 -38.38 -38.21 -14.08
N PRO A 6 -37.40 -39.14 -14.02
CA PRO A 6 -37.47 -40.53 -13.55
C PRO A 6 -36.31 -40.89 -12.59
N ILE A 7 -36.46 -42.06 -11.95
CA ILE A 7 -35.46 -42.79 -11.17
C ILE A 7 -34.43 -43.42 -12.13
N ILE A 8 -33.13 -43.31 -11.83
CA ILE A 8 -32.08 -44.23 -12.29
C ILE A 8 -31.11 -44.51 -11.13
N ASP A 9 -30.75 -45.78 -11.02
CA ASP A 9 -30.06 -46.52 -9.97
C ASP A 9 -28.61 -46.12 -9.63
N GLN A 10 -28.24 -46.55 -8.43
CA GLN A 10 -26.88 -46.72 -7.90
C GLN A 10 -25.95 -47.51 -8.85
N VAL A 11 -24.72 -47.03 -9.04
CA VAL A 11 -23.53 -47.89 -9.21
C VAL A 11 -22.27 -47.23 -8.64
N LYS A 12 -21.72 -47.90 -7.60
CA LYS A 12 -20.31 -48.15 -7.24
C LYS A 12 -19.25 -47.04 -7.40
N ASP A 13 -18.87 -46.51 -6.24
CA ASP A 13 -17.52 -46.52 -5.67
C ASP A 13 -16.42 -47.20 -6.52
N THR A 14 -15.54 -46.39 -7.10
CA THR A 14 -14.18 -46.80 -7.48
C THR A 14 -13.22 -45.62 -7.28
N GLN A 15 -12.30 -45.80 -6.34
CA GLN A 15 -11.09 -45.01 -6.16
C GLN A 15 -10.26 -44.99 -7.46
N GLN A 16 -9.67 -43.84 -7.81
CA GLN A 16 -8.30 -43.69 -8.36
C GLN A 16 -7.91 -42.19 -8.48
N PRO A 17 -6.61 -41.86 -8.45
CA PRO A 17 -6.11 -40.59 -7.91
C PRO A 17 -5.92 -39.48 -8.95
N TYR A 18 -5.83 -38.26 -8.40
CA TYR A 18 -5.60 -36.98 -9.06
C TYR A 18 -4.38 -36.95 -9.98
N SER A 19 -4.57 -36.35 -11.16
CA SER A 19 -3.54 -36.01 -12.14
C SER A 19 -2.64 -34.87 -11.64
N HIS A 20 -1.33 -35.11 -11.63
CA HIS A 20 -0.29 -34.08 -11.48
C HIS A 20 -0.33 -33.10 -12.66
N VAL A 21 -0.33 -31.79 -12.36
CA VAL A 21 0.06 -30.73 -13.32
C VAL A 21 1.27 -30.04 -12.72
N SER A 22 2.42 -30.13 -13.40
CA SER A 22 3.69 -29.53 -13.01
C SER A 22 4.03 -28.36 -13.94
N PHE A 23 4.40 -27.21 -13.37
CA PHE A 23 5.09 -26.14 -14.08
C PHE A 23 6.39 -25.83 -13.36
N SER A 24 7.52 -26.04 -14.03
CA SER A 24 8.85 -25.58 -13.61
C SER A 24 9.21 -24.29 -14.33
N ASP A 25 9.92 -23.39 -13.65
CA ASP A 25 11.24 -22.88 -14.06
C ASP A 25 11.68 -21.71 -13.16
N LEU A 26 12.86 -21.82 -12.53
CA LEU A 26 13.95 -20.82 -12.43
C LEU A 26 15.00 -21.17 -11.33
N PRO A 27 16.29 -20.83 -11.51
CA PRO A 27 17.42 -21.36 -10.73
C PRO A 27 17.71 -20.59 -9.43
N VAL A 28 18.20 -21.34 -8.43
CA VAL A 28 18.57 -20.87 -7.09
C VAL A 28 20.08 -20.64 -7.07
N ASP A 29 20.52 -19.38 -7.17
CA ASP A 29 21.82 -18.95 -6.65
C ASP A 29 21.77 -17.43 -6.38
N LYS A 30 22.14 -17.06 -5.14
CA LYS A 30 22.25 -15.72 -4.54
C LYS A 30 21.00 -15.17 -3.82
N LEU A 31 21.00 -15.30 -2.49
CA LEU A 31 20.26 -14.39 -1.61
C LEU A 31 21.26 -13.78 -0.61
N PRO A 32 21.46 -12.45 -0.59
CA PRO A 32 22.04 -11.76 0.54
C PRO A 32 20.90 -11.22 1.40
N PHE A 33 20.64 -11.81 2.56
CA PHE A 33 19.88 -11.13 3.60
C PHE A 33 20.63 -11.19 4.92
N ARG A 34 20.57 -10.06 5.62
CA ARG A 34 21.07 -9.87 6.98
C ARG A 34 19.83 -9.83 7.87
N VAL A 35 19.70 -10.76 8.79
CA VAL A 35 18.66 -10.72 9.82
C VAL A 35 19.17 -9.80 10.94
N GLU A 36 18.42 -8.74 11.23
CA GLU A 36 18.74 -7.80 12.30
C GLU A 36 17.68 -7.96 13.40
N TRP A 37 18.13 -8.29 14.62
CA TRP A 37 17.25 -8.40 15.77
C TRP A 37 16.87 -7.00 16.25
N ARG A 38 15.57 -6.69 16.29
CA ARG A 38 15.02 -5.40 16.79
C ARG A 38 14.27 -5.58 18.11
N GLY A 39 14.89 -6.25 19.07
CA GLY A 39 14.42 -6.25 20.46
C GLY A 39 15.07 -5.10 21.24
N THR A 40 14.29 -4.35 22.00
CA THR A 40 14.81 -3.38 22.97
C THR A 40 14.79 -4.04 24.34
N ILE A 41 15.95 -4.23 24.96
CA ILE A 41 16.07 -4.77 26.32
C ILE A 41 15.98 -3.60 27.29
N TYR A 42 15.17 -3.70 28.34
CA TYR A 42 14.98 -2.63 29.32
C TYR A 42 15.62 -2.98 30.67
N SER A 43 15.97 -1.95 31.44
CA SER A 43 16.52 -2.15 32.79
C SER A 43 15.50 -2.82 33.71
N PRO A 44 15.91 -3.82 34.52
CA PRO A 44 15.02 -4.44 35.50
C PRO A 44 14.66 -3.50 36.67
N GLU A 45 15.45 -2.44 36.88
CA GLU A 45 15.20 -1.42 37.91
C GLU A 45 14.30 -0.29 37.39
N ASP A 46 14.27 -0.07 36.06
CA ASP A 46 13.45 0.95 35.40
C ASP A 46 13.15 0.55 33.94
N THR A 47 11.92 0.11 33.70
CA THR A 47 11.48 -0.36 32.37
C THR A 47 11.35 0.74 31.33
N SER A 48 11.59 2.02 31.69
CA SER A 48 11.62 3.14 30.74
C SER A 48 12.99 3.35 30.08
N ILE A 49 14.04 2.68 30.57
CA ILE A 49 15.41 2.87 30.10
C ILE A 49 15.85 1.69 29.21
N PRO A 50 16.02 1.89 27.89
CA PRO A 50 16.57 0.87 27.01
C PRO A 50 18.07 0.68 27.28
N LEU A 51 18.49 -0.56 27.45
CA LEU A 51 19.88 -0.96 27.65
C LEU A 51 20.52 -1.33 26.31
N ASP A 52 21.76 -0.88 26.09
CA ASP A 52 22.58 -1.46 25.04
C ASP A 52 23.02 -2.89 25.41
N LEU A 53 23.48 -3.65 24.41
CA LEU A 53 23.86 -5.05 24.59
C LEU A 53 24.98 -5.24 25.63
N ALA A 54 25.90 -4.28 25.76
CA ALA A 54 27.00 -4.36 26.72
C ALA A 54 26.51 -4.18 28.16
N HIS A 55 25.53 -3.30 28.38
CA HIS A 55 24.89 -3.09 29.67
C HIS A 55 23.92 -4.23 30.02
N ALA A 56 23.16 -4.76 29.06
CA ALA A 56 22.26 -5.89 29.26
C ALA A 56 23.01 -7.14 29.75
N LEU A 57 24.21 -7.39 29.22
CA LEU A 57 25.05 -8.52 29.65
C LEU A 57 25.47 -8.42 31.12
N ASN A 58 25.56 -7.22 31.72
CA ASN A 58 25.93 -7.08 33.12
C ASN A 58 24.86 -7.58 34.10
N TYR A 59 23.60 -7.67 33.66
CA TYR A 59 22.47 -8.17 34.46
C TYR A 59 22.30 -9.69 34.42
N LEU A 60 23.06 -10.39 33.58
CA LEU A 60 23.06 -11.85 33.54
C LEU A 60 23.96 -12.41 34.65
N ASN A 61 23.48 -13.47 35.32
CA ASN A 61 24.31 -14.19 36.28
C ASN A 61 25.42 -14.98 35.55
N ALA A 62 26.41 -15.48 36.30
CA ALA A 62 27.57 -16.17 35.73
C ALA A 62 27.19 -17.38 34.86
N ALA A 63 26.13 -18.11 35.21
CA ALA A 63 25.64 -19.26 34.44
C ALA A 63 25.00 -18.83 33.11
N GLN A 64 24.21 -17.75 33.11
CA GLN A 64 23.59 -17.18 31.91
C GLN A 64 24.63 -16.58 30.96
N LYS A 65 25.66 -15.91 31.51
CA LYS A 65 26.81 -15.40 30.73
C LYS A 65 27.57 -16.54 30.06
N GLN A 66 27.83 -17.63 30.79
CA GLN A 66 28.51 -18.82 30.27
C GLN A 66 27.68 -19.50 29.18
N GLN A 67 26.36 -19.60 29.34
CA GLN A 67 25.47 -20.15 28.31
C GLN A 67 25.50 -19.32 27.03
N TYR A 68 25.38 -17.99 27.13
CA TYR A 68 25.45 -17.10 25.98
C TYR A 68 26.82 -17.15 25.27
N GLN A 69 27.91 -17.29 26.03
CA GLN A 69 29.26 -17.45 25.49
C GLN A 69 29.48 -18.81 24.82
N ASN A 70 28.87 -19.88 25.34
CA ASN A 70 28.92 -21.21 24.76
C ASN A 70 28.09 -21.30 23.46
N GLU A 71 26.99 -20.57 23.35
CA GLU A 71 26.18 -20.45 22.12
C GLU A 71 26.89 -19.64 21.02
N LEU A 72 27.88 -18.81 21.39
CA LEU A 72 28.67 -17.97 20.46
C LEU A 72 30.03 -18.57 20.07
N ALA A 73 30.46 -19.69 20.66
CA ALA A 73 31.78 -20.29 20.41
C ALA A 73 31.72 -21.44 19.37
N PRO A 74 32.51 -21.41 18.28
CA PRO A 74 32.50 -22.47 17.29
C PRO A 74 33.54 -23.56 17.64
N SER A 75 33.14 -24.61 18.36
CA SER A 75 33.81 -25.93 18.26
C SER A 75 33.08 -27.08 18.98
N ASN A 76 32.83 -28.15 18.21
CA ASN A 76 32.78 -29.56 18.58
C ASN A 76 32.30 -29.96 19.99
N SER A 77 31.06 -30.46 20.10
CA SER A 77 30.76 -31.79 20.69
C SER A 77 29.24 -32.09 20.69
N GLN A 78 28.95 -33.39 20.73
CA GLN A 78 27.64 -34.03 20.64
C GLN A 78 26.62 -33.50 21.66
N PHE A 79 25.39 -33.23 21.23
CA PHE A 79 24.25 -33.08 22.14
C PHE A 79 23.37 -34.33 22.12
N GLN A 80 23.41 -35.04 23.26
CA GLN A 80 22.41 -36.01 23.68
C GLN A 80 21.24 -35.23 24.31
N ALA A 81 20.02 -35.47 23.85
CA ALA A 81 18.83 -34.83 24.42
C ALA A 81 18.61 -35.34 25.85
N ILE A 82 18.83 -34.49 26.85
CA ILE A 82 18.31 -34.69 28.21
C ILE A 82 16.97 -33.96 28.26
N ALA A 83 15.89 -34.72 28.38
CA ALA A 83 14.59 -34.20 28.74
C ALA A 83 14.61 -33.92 30.25
N ASP A 84 14.76 -32.66 30.64
CA ASP A 84 14.62 -32.27 32.03
C ASP A 84 13.18 -31.83 32.32
N ASN A 85 12.60 -32.40 33.36
CA ASN A 85 11.17 -32.36 33.68
C ASN A 85 10.86 -31.19 34.63
N THR A 86 11.42 -30.00 34.35
CA THR A 86 11.21 -28.80 35.16
C THR A 86 10.37 -27.81 34.36
N GLY A 87 9.25 -27.36 34.95
CA GLY A 87 8.19 -26.60 34.30
C GLY A 87 8.58 -25.21 33.79
N LEU A 88 9.36 -25.16 32.71
CA LEU A 88 9.65 -23.99 31.90
C LEU A 88 8.80 -24.06 30.62
N THR A 89 8.07 -22.97 30.32
CA THR A 89 7.00 -22.90 29.31
C THR A 89 7.49 -22.64 27.87
N SER A 90 8.79 -22.53 27.64
CA SER A 90 9.39 -22.32 26.32
C SER A 90 10.23 -23.53 25.89
N GLY A 91 9.79 -24.23 24.84
CA GLY A 91 10.60 -25.20 24.12
C GLY A 91 11.20 -24.51 22.90
N HIS A 92 12.52 -24.52 22.76
CA HIS A 92 13.21 -23.99 21.58
C HIS A 92 13.52 -25.17 20.64
N GLY A 93 13.07 -25.08 19.39
CA GLY A 93 13.47 -26.00 18.33
C GLY A 93 14.58 -25.37 17.49
N VAL A 94 15.60 -26.14 17.13
CA VAL A 94 16.68 -25.71 16.22
C VAL A 94 16.45 -26.35 14.85
N LEU A 95 16.49 -25.55 13.78
CA LEU A 95 16.48 -26.01 12.40
C LEU A 95 17.92 -26.06 11.89
N CYS A 96 18.32 -27.19 11.30
CA CYS A 96 19.63 -27.33 10.66
C CYS A 96 19.43 -27.37 9.14
N ARG A 97 20.23 -26.59 8.40
CA ARG A 97 20.30 -26.63 6.94
C ARG A 97 21.55 -27.42 6.53
N LEU A 98 21.41 -28.40 5.65
CA LEU A 98 22.52 -28.97 4.91
C LEU A 98 22.84 -28.05 3.74
N SER A 99 23.92 -27.27 3.85
CA SER A 99 24.54 -26.57 2.73
C SER A 99 25.75 -27.39 2.32
N ASP A 100 25.58 -28.22 1.29
CA ASP A 100 26.58 -29.12 0.68
C ASP A 100 27.32 -30.07 1.65
N GLU A 101 27.82 -31.19 1.11
CA GLU A 101 28.22 -32.38 1.89
C GLU A 101 29.44 -32.21 2.83
N THR A 102 29.91 -30.98 3.09
CA THR A 102 31.10 -30.75 3.91
C THR A 102 31.02 -29.61 4.92
N THR A 103 29.93 -28.84 5.00
CA THR A 103 29.87 -27.67 5.89
C THR A 103 28.53 -27.49 6.58
N TRP A 104 28.53 -27.54 7.92
CA TRP A 104 27.36 -27.23 8.74
C TRP A 104 27.34 -25.74 9.08
N THR A 105 26.39 -24.99 8.54
CA THR A 105 26.09 -23.62 9.02
C THR A 105 24.86 -23.63 9.91
N PHE A 106 25.01 -23.10 11.12
CA PHE A 106 23.92 -22.93 12.09
C PHE A 106 23.22 -21.58 11.85
N GLU A 107 21.91 -21.61 11.62
CA GLU A 107 21.06 -20.42 11.65
C GLU A 107 19.90 -20.68 12.64
N PRO A 108 19.84 -19.97 13.78
CA PRO A 108 18.72 -20.12 14.70
C PRO A 108 17.48 -19.40 14.16
N TYR A 109 16.37 -20.13 14.06
CA TYR A 109 15.03 -19.57 13.83
C TYR A 109 14.19 -19.76 15.10
N THR A 110 13.72 -18.66 15.69
CA THR A 110 12.74 -18.68 16.77
C THR A 110 11.34 -18.49 16.19
N PHE A 111 10.46 -19.46 16.42
CA PHE A 111 9.03 -19.31 16.16
C PHE A 111 8.32 -19.06 17.49
N GLU A 112 7.59 -17.96 17.59
CA GLU A 112 6.69 -17.70 18.71
C GLU A 112 5.26 -18.06 18.27
N ALA A 113 4.76 -19.20 18.72
CA ALA A 113 3.36 -19.55 18.56
C ALA A 113 2.56 -18.80 19.64
N ILE A 114 1.82 -17.76 19.25
CA ILE A 114 0.89 -17.06 20.13
C ILE A 114 -0.31 -17.98 20.37
N ALA A 115 -0.35 -18.62 21.54
CA ALA A 115 -1.54 -19.34 21.98
C ALA A 115 -2.53 -18.33 22.57
N SER A 116 -3.65 -18.09 21.87
CA SER A 116 -4.81 -17.47 22.50
C SER A 116 -5.28 -18.36 23.66
N SER A 117 -5.75 -17.74 24.74
CA SER A 117 -5.98 -18.24 26.10
C SER A 117 -6.98 -19.40 26.29
N ALA A 118 -7.17 -20.28 25.30
CA ALA A 118 -8.07 -21.42 25.37
C ALA A 118 -7.32 -22.73 25.08
N GLY A 119 -6.67 -23.29 26.10
CA GLY A 119 -6.45 -24.74 26.25
C GLY A 119 -5.76 -25.54 25.12
N LEU A 120 -5.16 -24.91 24.11
CA LEU A 120 -4.52 -25.63 23.00
C LEU A 120 -3.24 -26.34 23.47
N LYS A 121 -3.23 -27.67 23.37
CA LYS A 121 -2.00 -28.46 23.48
C LYS A 121 -1.12 -28.16 22.26
N LYS A 122 0.14 -27.78 22.49
CA LYS A 122 1.12 -27.50 21.43
C LYS A 122 1.27 -28.74 20.54
N ALA A 123 0.81 -28.69 19.30
CA ALA A 123 1.15 -29.70 18.30
C ALA A 123 2.59 -29.46 17.85
N ALA A 124 3.50 -30.35 18.24
CA ALA A 124 4.85 -30.38 17.66
C ALA A 124 4.72 -30.76 16.18
N GLY A 125 5.17 -29.90 15.27
CA GLY A 125 5.25 -30.18 13.84
C GLY A 125 6.58 -29.71 13.29
N ALA A 126 6.95 -30.24 12.12
CA ALA A 126 8.13 -29.82 11.39
C ALA A 126 7.71 -29.17 10.07
N LEU A 127 8.38 -28.08 9.73
CA LEU A 127 8.24 -27.42 8.44
C LEU A 127 9.28 -28.04 7.50
N TYR A 128 8.82 -28.68 6.44
CA TYR A 128 9.68 -29.28 5.42
C TYR A 128 9.65 -28.43 4.17
N ARG A 129 10.81 -28.32 3.50
CA ARG A 129 10.88 -27.77 2.15
C ARG A 129 10.92 -28.94 1.17
N ASN A 130 9.93 -29.03 0.31
CA ASN A 130 9.90 -30.03 -0.76
C ASN A 130 11.02 -29.75 -1.78
N PRO A 131 11.43 -30.78 -2.56
CA PRO A 131 12.39 -30.60 -3.65
C PRO A 131 11.99 -29.56 -4.71
N ASP A 132 10.69 -29.28 -4.84
CA ASP A 132 10.14 -28.24 -5.73
C ASP A 132 10.17 -26.82 -5.14
N GLY A 133 10.70 -26.67 -3.92
CA GLY A 133 10.83 -25.38 -3.23
C GLY A 133 9.62 -24.96 -2.40
N THR A 134 8.51 -25.70 -2.43
CA THR A 134 7.32 -25.43 -1.59
C THR A 134 7.54 -25.81 -0.13
N TRP A 135 6.87 -25.12 0.79
CA TRP A 135 6.92 -25.42 2.22
C TRP A 135 5.67 -26.17 2.67
N VAL A 136 5.85 -27.26 3.41
CA VAL A 136 4.76 -28.07 3.98
C VAL A 136 4.95 -28.18 5.48
N PHE A 137 3.91 -27.85 6.24
CA PHE A 137 3.88 -28.14 7.68
C PHE A 137 3.30 -29.55 7.89
N GLN A 138 4.06 -30.43 8.53
CA GLN A 138 3.58 -31.76 8.90
C GLN A 138 3.60 -31.90 10.41
N ALA A 139 2.41 -32.08 11.00
CA ALA A 139 2.26 -32.35 12.42
C ALA A 139 2.83 -33.74 12.76
N LYS A 140 3.54 -33.87 13.90
CA LYS A 140 4.26 -35.09 14.32
C LYS A 140 3.34 -36.24 14.75
N SER A 141 2.04 -35.98 14.88
CA SER A 141 1.01 -37.00 15.12
C SER A 141 -0.27 -36.64 14.37
N ALA A 142 -0.95 -37.63 13.80
CA ALA A 142 -2.30 -37.44 13.27
C ALA A 142 -3.18 -36.86 14.39
N PRO A 143 -3.86 -35.72 14.18
CA PRO A 143 -4.79 -35.21 15.18
C PRO A 143 -5.86 -36.28 15.41
N THR A 144 -6.13 -36.61 16.68
CA THR A 144 -7.32 -37.41 17.01
C THR A 144 -8.54 -36.63 16.55
N PHE A 145 -9.52 -37.32 15.96
CA PHE A 145 -10.66 -36.74 15.22
C PHE A 145 -11.43 -35.61 15.95
N ASP A 146 -11.34 -35.51 17.27
CA ASP A 146 -11.97 -34.44 18.06
C ASP A 146 -11.23 -33.08 18.05
N GLU A 147 -9.95 -33.03 17.64
CA GLU A 147 -9.19 -31.76 17.54
C GLU A 147 -9.35 -31.08 16.17
N VAL A 148 -9.96 -31.75 15.19
CA VAL A 148 -10.13 -31.23 13.82
C VAL A 148 -11.30 -30.25 13.70
N ALA A 149 -12.16 -30.15 14.71
CA ALA A 149 -13.36 -29.31 14.66
C ALA A 149 -13.14 -27.81 14.97
N ILE A 150 -11.94 -27.39 15.39
CA ILE A 150 -11.70 -26.00 15.84
C ILE A 150 -10.92 -25.16 14.80
N ALA A 151 -10.23 -25.79 13.84
CA ALA A 151 -9.49 -25.05 12.81
C ALA A 151 -10.36 -24.47 11.68
N THR A 152 -11.63 -24.87 11.59
CA THR A 152 -12.56 -24.41 10.54
C THR A 152 -13.25 -23.07 10.82
N SER A 153 -13.01 -22.44 11.97
CA SER A 153 -13.67 -21.17 12.33
C SER A 153 -12.74 -19.98 12.52
N LEU A 154 -11.47 -20.09 12.12
CA LEU A 154 -10.59 -18.91 12.08
C LEU A 154 -10.92 -18.12 10.81
N THR A 155 -11.90 -17.22 10.89
CA THR A 155 -12.01 -16.11 9.93
C THR A 155 -10.72 -15.30 10.05
N PRO A 156 -9.87 -15.25 9.02
CA PRO A 156 -8.64 -14.46 9.10
C PRO A 156 -8.98 -12.99 9.34
N GLU A 157 -8.26 -12.35 10.26
CA GLU A 157 -8.29 -10.90 10.40
C GLU A 157 -7.86 -10.26 9.06
N GLU A 158 -8.47 -9.11 8.76
CA GLU A 158 -8.10 -8.29 7.60
C GLU A 158 -6.60 -7.98 7.67
N GLY A 159 -5.82 -8.50 6.70
CA GLY A 159 -4.35 -8.41 6.70
C GLY A 159 -3.60 -9.74 6.91
N SER A 160 -4.30 -10.83 7.20
CA SER A 160 -3.69 -12.17 7.27
C SER A 160 -3.03 -12.57 5.93
N PRO A 161 -1.80 -13.12 5.92
CA PRO A 161 -1.15 -13.62 4.70
C PRO A 161 -1.80 -14.90 4.17
N TYR A 162 -2.88 -15.37 4.81
CA TYR A 162 -3.56 -16.60 4.47
C TYR A 162 -4.91 -16.32 3.85
N ARG A 163 -5.18 -16.95 2.69
CA ARG A 163 -6.53 -17.05 2.12
C ARG A 163 -6.93 -18.52 2.09
N GLN A 164 -8.13 -18.84 2.59
CA GLN A 164 -8.69 -20.17 2.46
C GLN A 164 -9.39 -20.30 1.11
N ILE A 165 -8.95 -21.24 0.28
CA ILE A 165 -9.64 -21.63 -0.97
C ILE A 165 -9.89 -23.14 -0.86
N ASP A 166 -11.16 -23.54 -0.94
CA ASP A 166 -11.59 -24.95 -0.84
C ASP A 166 -11.04 -25.70 0.39
N GLY A 167 -11.04 -25.03 1.54
CA GLY A 167 -10.56 -25.61 2.80
C GLY A 167 -9.03 -25.60 2.97
N SER A 168 -8.27 -25.26 1.93
CA SER A 168 -6.80 -25.17 1.97
C SER A 168 -6.33 -23.75 2.22
N TRP A 169 -5.39 -23.60 3.15
CA TRP A 169 -4.71 -22.32 3.40
C TRP A 169 -3.62 -22.11 2.34
N ILE A 170 -3.79 -21.08 1.53
CA ILE A 170 -2.79 -20.68 0.52
C ILE A 170 -2.04 -19.47 1.05
N PHE A 171 -0.71 -19.55 1.05
CA PHE A 171 0.15 -18.39 1.30
C PHE A 171 -0.10 -17.36 0.21
N LYS A 172 -0.46 -16.14 0.59
CA LYS A 172 -0.42 -15.01 -0.33
C LYS A 172 1.01 -14.95 -0.87
N LYS A 173 1.15 -15.00 -2.19
CA LYS A 173 2.45 -14.94 -2.87
C LYS A 173 3.22 -13.77 -2.27
N SER A 174 4.44 -14.01 -1.81
CA SER A 174 5.28 -12.94 -1.27
C SER A 174 5.49 -11.89 -2.35
N LYS A 175 5.29 -10.62 -1.99
CA LYS A 175 5.60 -9.51 -2.89
C LYS A 175 7.12 -9.45 -3.10
N LYS A 176 7.54 -9.12 -4.32
CA LYS A 176 8.94 -8.84 -4.64
C LYS A 176 9.35 -7.54 -3.95
N ILE A 177 10.28 -7.63 -3.01
CA ILE A 177 10.90 -6.46 -2.39
C ILE A 177 11.82 -5.80 -3.43
N LEU A 178 11.58 -4.53 -3.72
CA LEU A 178 12.45 -3.77 -4.60
C LEU A 178 13.82 -3.53 -3.95
N ASN A 179 14.87 -3.64 -4.75
CA ASN A 179 16.25 -3.24 -4.41
C ASN A 179 16.72 -2.01 -5.21
N GLU A 180 15.89 -1.54 -6.13
CA GLU A 180 16.06 -0.34 -6.95
C GLU A 180 14.70 0.24 -7.36
N SER A 181 14.68 1.47 -7.89
CA SER A 181 13.43 2.07 -8.38
C SER A 181 12.91 1.31 -9.60
N LEU A 182 11.59 1.14 -9.67
CA LEU A 182 10.92 0.41 -10.75
C LEU A 182 10.20 1.39 -11.67
N THR A 183 10.32 1.20 -12.98
CA THR A 183 9.44 1.85 -13.96
C THR A 183 8.62 0.78 -14.68
N ILE A 184 7.31 0.98 -14.73
CA ILE A 184 6.39 0.18 -15.53
C ILE A 184 5.68 1.05 -16.56
N TYR A 185 5.30 0.44 -17.69
CA TYR A 185 4.73 1.16 -18.83
C TYR A 185 3.24 0.86 -19.00
N VAL A 186 2.47 1.89 -19.34
CA VAL A 186 1.04 1.79 -19.64
C VAL A 186 0.75 2.38 -21.02
N LYS A 187 0.28 1.55 -21.94
CA LYS A 187 -0.01 1.89 -23.34
C LYS A 187 -1.46 1.56 -23.67
N PRO A 188 -2.37 2.54 -23.78
CA PRO A 188 -3.81 2.27 -23.84
C PRO A 188 -4.24 1.60 -25.15
N THR A 189 -3.45 1.72 -26.21
CA THR A 189 -3.72 1.18 -27.54
C THR A 189 -3.23 -0.26 -27.71
N ILE A 190 -2.03 -0.59 -27.20
CA ILE A 190 -1.36 -1.87 -27.43
C ILE A 190 -1.14 -2.72 -26.17
N GLY A 191 -1.32 -2.15 -24.98
CA GLY A 191 -1.14 -2.88 -23.72
C GLY A 191 -2.22 -3.93 -23.47
N ASN A 192 -1.93 -4.84 -22.53
CA ASN A 192 -2.85 -5.90 -22.13
C ASN A 192 -2.72 -6.21 -20.63
N ASP A 193 -3.75 -5.89 -19.85
CA ASP A 193 -3.71 -6.07 -18.38
C ASP A 193 -3.65 -7.55 -17.94
N ASP A 194 -4.03 -8.51 -18.81
CA ASP A 194 -4.04 -9.93 -18.47
C ASP A 194 -2.65 -10.60 -18.63
N THR A 195 -1.81 -10.04 -19.50
CA THR A 195 -0.51 -10.65 -19.88
C THR A 195 0.68 -9.71 -19.71
N ALA A 196 0.44 -8.46 -19.32
CA ALA A 196 1.49 -7.48 -19.05
C ALA A 196 2.33 -7.86 -17.83
N ASP A 197 3.62 -7.58 -17.93
CA ASP A 197 4.56 -7.60 -16.80
C ASP A 197 5.07 -6.19 -16.44
N GLY A 198 4.54 -5.17 -17.13
CA GLY A 198 4.91 -3.78 -16.96
C GLY A 198 6.15 -3.35 -17.74
N THR A 199 6.80 -4.24 -18.49
CA THR A 199 7.91 -3.86 -19.38
C THR A 199 7.41 -3.05 -20.57
N GLU A 200 8.33 -2.39 -21.29
CA GLU A 200 7.97 -1.59 -22.46
C GLU A 200 7.37 -2.44 -23.60
N THR A 201 7.78 -3.71 -23.68
CA THR A 201 7.34 -4.72 -24.66
C THR A 201 6.05 -5.43 -24.28
N LEU A 202 5.76 -5.55 -22.99
CA LEU A 202 4.50 -6.10 -22.45
C LEU A 202 3.85 -5.10 -21.47
N PRO A 203 3.45 -3.92 -21.97
CA PRO A 203 2.92 -2.85 -21.13
C PRO A 203 1.48 -3.14 -20.69
N PHE A 204 1.10 -2.55 -19.55
CA PHE A 204 -0.29 -2.56 -19.13
C PHE A 204 -1.16 -1.75 -20.10
N LYS A 205 -2.43 -2.11 -20.24
CA LYS A 205 -3.40 -1.33 -21.01
C LYS A 205 -3.93 -0.16 -20.20
N THR A 206 -4.20 -0.39 -18.93
CA THR A 206 -4.84 0.60 -18.05
C THR A 206 -3.95 0.96 -16.86
N ILE A 207 -4.12 2.17 -16.35
CA ILE A 207 -3.45 2.60 -15.11
C ILE A 207 -3.91 1.70 -13.96
N THR A 208 -5.20 1.40 -13.86
CA THR A 208 -5.76 0.49 -12.83
C THR A 208 -5.12 -0.90 -12.88
N GLY A 209 -4.96 -1.49 -14.06
CA GLY A 209 -4.27 -2.78 -14.23
C GLY A 209 -2.85 -2.74 -13.68
N SER A 210 -2.11 -1.67 -13.99
CA SER A 210 -0.75 -1.46 -13.47
C SER A 210 -0.72 -1.30 -11.94
N LEU A 211 -1.67 -0.57 -11.34
CA LEU A 211 -1.76 -0.36 -9.89
C LEU A 211 -2.12 -1.65 -9.15
N ASN A 212 -3.04 -2.45 -9.71
CA ASN A 212 -3.42 -3.74 -9.14
C ASN A 212 -2.23 -4.71 -9.17
N TRP A 213 -1.52 -4.79 -10.29
CA TRP A 213 -0.34 -5.63 -10.41
C TRP A 213 0.75 -5.22 -9.42
N LEU A 214 0.99 -3.92 -9.30
CA LEU A 214 1.92 -3.35 -8.33
C LEU A 214 1.54 -3.74 -6.89
N ASP A 215 0.29 -3.57 -6.50
CA ASP A 215 -0.16 -3.96 -5.16
C ASP A 215 -0.06 -5.47 -4.93
N GLU A 216 -0.31 -6.31 -5.93
CA GLU A 216 -0.24 -7.76 -5.74
C GLU A 216 1.19 -8.31 -5.75
N ASN A 217 2.11 -7.66 -6.46
CA ASN A 217 3.42 -8.24 -6.77
C ASN A 217 4.61 -7.50 -6.18
N ILE A 218 4.47 -6.23 -5.79
CA ILE A 218 5.60 -5.38 -5.42
C ILE A 218 5.48 -4.86 -3.98
N ASP A 219 6.56 -5.03 -3.22
CA ASP A 219 6.82 -4.28 -1.99
C ASP A 219 7.88 -3.24 -2.33
N ASN A 220 7.46 -1.97 -2.40
CA ASN A 220 8.32 -0.90 -2.86
C ASN A 220 9.32 -0.43 -1.79
N GLY A 221 9.08 -0.71 -0.51
CA GLY A 221 9.90 -0.25 0.61
C GLY A 221 10.23 1.24 0.53
N ARG A 222 11.50 1.56 0.23
CA ARG A 222 12.01 2.94 0.08
C ARG A 222 12.20 3.39 -1.37
N PHE A 223 11.92 2.52 -2.33
CA PHE A 223 12.21 2.75 -3.73
C PHE A 223 11.01 3.36 -4.44
N ASN A 224 11.32 4.18 -5.44
CA ASN A 224 10.30 4.89 -6.20
C ASN A 224 9.70 3.92 -7.23
N VAL A 225 8.40 4.01 -7.44
CA VAL A 225 7.73 3.31 -8.53
C VAL A 225 7.15 4.33 -9.48
N THR A 226 7.49 4.21 -10.76
CA THR A 226 7.04 5.10 -11.82
C THR A 226 6.15 4.33 -12.79
N VAL A 227 4.93 4.83 -12.99
CA VAL A 227 4.00 4.41 -14.02
C VAL A 227 4.15 5.39 -15.18
N SER A 228 4.91 5.00 -16.20
CA SER A 228 5.16 5.80 -17.40
C SER A 228 4.04 5.58 -18.42
N LEU A 229 3.42 6.68 -18.84
CA LEU A 229 2.29 6.68 -19.76
C LEU A 229 2.76 6.92 -21.20
N GLU A 230 2.04 6.33 -22.15
CA GLU A 230 2.04 6.74 -23.57
C GLU A 230 0.92 7.77 -23.82
N PRO A 231 1.04 8.67 -24.80
CA PRO A 231 -0.06 9.56 -25.17
C PRO A 231 -1.36 8.78 -25.40
N GLY A 232 -2.45 9.23 -24.78
CA GLY A 232 -3.73 8.57 -24.89
C GLY A 232 -4.76 9.03 -23.87
N THR A 233 -5.85 8.27 -23.82
CA THR A 233 -6.94 8.47 -22.86
C THR A 233 -7.10 7.21 -22.04
N TYR A 234 -7.00 7.38 -20.73
CA TYR A 234 -7.12 6.33 -19.74
C TYR A 234 -8.43 6.55 -19.00
N ASP A 235 -9.41 5.67 -19.24
CA ASP A 235 -10.65 5.67 -18.45
C ASP A 235 -10.39 4.95 -17.13
N GLY A 236 -10.73 5.58 -16.02
CA GLY A 236 -10.54 4.97 -14.72
C GLY A 236 -10.86 5.89 -13.55
N LYS A 237 -11.47 5.27 -12.54
CA LYS A 237 -11.42 5.72 -11.16
C LYS A 237 -10.17 5.10 -10.54
N LEU A 238 -9.18 5.94 -10.22
CA LEU A 238 -7.92 5.49 -9.65
C LEU A 238 -7.98 5.55 -8.12
N ASN A 239 -7.82 4.39 -7.49
CA ASN A 239 -7.56 4.27 -6.06
C ASN A 239 -6.07 3.97 -5.90
N ILE A 240 -5.36 4.87 -5.25
CA ILE A 240 -3.96 4.61 -4.92
C ILE A 240 -3.96 3.62 -3.76
N PRO A 241 -3.26 2.48 -3.88
CA PRO A 241 -3.31 1.49 -2.82
C PRO A 241 -2.69 2.05 -1.51
N PRO A 242 -3.13 1.57 -0.35
CA PRO A 242 -2.64 2.03 0.95
C PRO A 242 -1.12 1.91 1.10
N ASP A 243 -0.53 2.78 1.91
CA ASP A 243 0.89 2.77 2.28
C ASP A 243 1.92 2.87 1.13
N TRP A 244 1.47 3.06 -0.11
CA TRP A 244 2.37 3.30 -1.25
C TRP A 244 3.15 4.60 -1.04
N LYS A 245 4.45 4.46 -0.77
CA LYS A 245 5.37 5.59 -0.65
C LYS A 245 5.94 5.98 -2.02
N LEU A 246 5.64 7.19 -2.46
CA LEU A 246 6.22 7.82 -3.65
C LEU A 246 5.93 7.13 -4.99
N LEU A 247 4.65 6.84 -5.25
CA LEU A 247 4.19 6.43 -6.59
C LEU A 247 4.20 7.64 -7.54
N ARG A 248 4.78 7.50 -8.72
CA ARG A 248 4.75 8.52 -9.78
C ARG A 248 3.87 8.03 -10.93
N ILE A 249 2.95 8.85 -11.40
CA ILE A 249 2.26 8.66 -12.68
C ILE A 249 2.71 9.78 -13.61
N GLU A 250 3.36 9.42 -14.70
CA GLU A 250 4.15 10.36 -15.50
C GLU A 250 3.80 10.29 -16.99
N GLY A 251 3.38 11.43 -17.54
CA GLY A 251 3.25 11.71 -18.96
C GLY A 251 4.29 12.74 -19.42
N ASP A 252 3.94 13.59 -20.40
CA ASP A 252 4.80 14.67 -20.88
C ASP A 252 4.47 16.01 -20.20
N ARG A 253 5.47 16.59 -19.54
CA ARG A 253 5.39 17.91 -18.89
C ARG A 253 5.13 19.05 -19.89
N ALA A 254 5.60 18.90 -21.13
CA ALA A 254 5.43 19.91 -22.17
C ALA A 254 4.03 19.85 -22.80
N ASP A 255 3.41 18.67 -22.83
CA ASP A 255 2.08 18.45 -23.41
C ASP A 255 1.19 17.56 -22.51
N PRO A 256 0.80 18.04 -21.31
CA PRO A 256 0.00 17.24 -20.38
C PRO A 256 -1.39 16.85 -20.94
N PHE A 257 -1.91 17.60 -21.91
CA PHE A 257 -3.21 17.32 -22.53
C PHE A 257 -3.22 16.07 -23.42
N SER A 258 -2.05 15.56 -23.81
CA SER A 258 -1.93 14.29 -24.52
C SER A 258 -2.06 13.06 -23.61
N TYR A 259 -2.05 13.24 -22.28
CA TYR A 259 -2.05 12.16 -21.29
C TYR A 259 -3.27 12.29 -20.36
N LYS A 260 -4.43 11.84 -20.83
CA LYS A 260 -5.72 12.14 -20.18
C LYS A 260 -6.13 11.02 -19.25
N ILE A 261 -6.30 11.34 -17.96
CA ILE A 261 -6.96 10.47 -16.98
C ILE A 261 -8.40 10.96 -16.88
N VAL A 262 -9.29 10.15 -17.43
CA VAL A 262 -10.72 10.42 -17.51
C VAL A 262 -11.44 9.45 -16.60
N SER A 263 -12.45 9.89 -15.87
CA SER A 263 -13.41 8.97 -15.28
C SER A 263 -14.73 9.13 -16.00
N SER A 264 -15.38 8.02 -16.39
CA SER A 264 -16.74 7.98 -16.91
C SER A 264 -17.81 7.84 -15.83
N GLN A 265 -17.44 7.41 -14.61
CA GLN A 265 -18.36 7.16 -13.48
C GLN A 265 -19.00 8.45 -12.93
N ILE A 266 -20.28 8.38 -12.56
CA ILE A 266 -21.06 9.52 -12.01
C ILE A 266 -20.85 9.57 -10.48
N ASP A 267 -20.78 10.77 -9.90
CA ASP A 267 -20.69 11.03 -8.44
C ASP A 267 -19.46 10.46 -7.73
N ASP A 268 -18.32 10.42 -8.42
CA ASP A 268 -17.09 9.84 -7.90
C ASP A 268 -15.88 10.77 -8.08
N TYR A 269 -14.74 10.38 -7.48
CA TYR A 269 -13.44 10.96 -7.78
C TYR A 269 -12.81 10.36 -9.03
N ILE A 270 -11.90 11.10 -9.67
CA ILE A 270 -11.02 10.57 -10.71
C ILE A 270 -9.84 9.86 -10.03
N ILE A 271 -9.22 10.51 -9.04
CA ILE A 271 -8.10 9.94 -8.28
C ILE A 271 -8.34 10.12 -6.79
N ARG A 272 -8.19 9.04 -6.02
CA ARG A 272 -8.18 9.04 -4.56
C ARG A 272 -6.86 8.52 -4.03
N ALA A 273 -6.23 9.34 -3.20
CA ALA A 273 -5.19 8.89 -2.28
C ALA A 273 -5.82 8.70 -0.89
N ASP A 274 -5.52 7.56 -0.27
CA ASP A 274 -6.03 7.15 1.03
C ASP A 274 -4.93 6.45 1.84
N GLU A 275 -5.14 6.28 3.14
CA GLU A 275 -4.36 5.40 4.03
C GLU A 275 -2.83 5.55 3.85
N ASN A 276 -2.32 6.75 4.14
CA ASN A 276 -0.89 7.09 4.09
C ASN A 276 -0.19 6.89 2.73
N SER A 277 -0.93 6.85 1.62
CA SER A 277 -0.32 6.83 0.27
C SER A 277 0.27 8.20 -0.11
N GLU A 278 1.36 8.19 -0.88
CA GLU A 278 1.96 9.38 -1.50
C GLU A 278 2.06 9.15 -3.01
N ILE A 279 1.38 10.00 -3.78
CA ILE A 279 1.41 9.97 -5.25
C ILE A 279 1.85 11.33 -5.83
N ARG A 280 2.58 11.26 -6.94
CA ARG A 280 2.94 12.39 -7.79
C ARG A 280 2.34 12.20 -9.18
N LEU A 281 1.61 13.21 -9.63
CA LEU A 281 1.03 13.30 -10.97
C LEU A 281 1.86 14.32 -11.76
N ILE A 282 2.53 13.86 -12.81
CA ILE A 282 3.54 14.64 -13.54
C ILE A 282 3.19 14.63 -15.03
N GLY A 283 3.01 15.79 -15.66
CA GLY A 283 2.75 15.84 -17.11
C GLY A 283 1.45 15.15 -17.54
N VAL A 284 0.39 15.19 -16.73
CA VAL A 284 -0.90 14.54 -17.02
C VAL A 284 -2.06 15.52 -17.01
N SER A 285 -3.16 15.17 -17.69
CA SER A 285 -4.42 15.91 -17.67
C SER A 285 -5.48 15.13 -16.91
N ILE A 286 -6.15 15.80 -15.96
CA ILE A 286 -7.29 15.25 -15.23
C ILE A 286 -8.58 15.82 -15.83
N GLU A 287 -9.44 14.96 -16.39
CA GLU A 287 -10.66 15.39 -17.09
C GLU A 287 -11.90 14.61 -16.63
N PRO A 288 -13.03 15.28 -16.31
CA PRO A 288 -14.25 14.58 -15.97
C PRO A 288 -14.93 14.12 -17.27
N GLY A 289 -15.26 12.83 -17.39
CA GLY A 289 -15.99 12.29 -18.54
C GLY A 289 -17.46 12.74 -18.61
N SER A 290 -17.99 13.34 -17.55
CA SER A 290 -19.33 13.94 -17.47
C SER A 290 -19.37 15.01 -16.36
N ALA A 291 -20.35 15.93 -16.42
CA ALA A 291 -20.59 16.86 -15.31
C ALA A 291 -21.03 16.08 -14.07
N ASN A 292 -20.52 16.43 -12.87
CA ASN A 292 -20.73 15.78 -11.55
C ASN A 292 -19.59 14.90 -11.03
N LYS A 293 -18.36 15.42 -10.99
CA LYS A 293 -17.21 14.68 -10.45
C LYS A 293 -16.43 15.48 -9.42
N LEU A 294 -16.00 14.78 -8.39
CA LEU A 294 -14.81 15.13 -7.64
C LEU A 294 -13.61 14.87 -8.57
N GLY A 295 -12.65 15.78 -8.65
CA GLY A 295 -11.44 15.51 -9.42
C GLY A 295 -10.48 14.64 -8.62
N LEU A 296 -9.82 15.27 -7.66
CA LEU A 296 -8.80 14.66 -6.81
C LEU A 296 -9.30 14.65 -5.36
N LEU A 297 -9.20 13.49 -4.70
CA LEU A 297 -9.55 13.30 -3.30
C LEU A 297 -8.32 12.85 -2.51
N VAL A 298 -7.95 13.62 -1.49
CA VAL A 298 -6.83 13.31 -0.58
C VAL A 298 -7.39 13.15 0.83
N GLN A 299 -7.19 11.98 1.45
CA GLN A 299 -7.72 11.71 2.79
C GLN A 299 -6.83 10.77 3.62
N LYS A 300 -7.13 10.62 4.91
CA LYS A 300 -6.38 9.76 5.86
C LYS A 300 -4.85 9.84 5.75
N SER A 301 -4.30 11.05 5.93
CA SER A 301 -2.84 11.27 5.96
C SER A 301 -2.10 10.92 4.66
N SER A 302 -2.80 10.96 3.52
CA SER A 302 -2.20 10.78 2.20
C SER A 302 -1.73 12.09 1.57
N ILE A 303 -0.93 11.98 0.51
CA ILE A 303 -0.37 13.12 -0.20
C ILE A 303 -0.59 12.94 -1.71
N ILE A 304 -1.13 13.97 -2.36
CA ILE A 304 -1.08 14.10 -3.83
C ILE A 304 -0.25 15.33 -4.18
N SER A 305 0.81 15.13 -4.96
CA SER A 305 1.56 16.20 -5.61
C SER A 305 1.20 16.29 -7.10
N PHE A 306 0.99 17.51 -7.60
CA PHE A 306 0.58 17.79 -8.98
C PHE A 306 1.62 18.70 -9.64
N GLU A 307 2.33 18.21 -10.66
CA GLU A 307 3.48 18.88 -11.26
C GLU A 307 3.37 18.96 -12.78
N ASP A 308 3.55 20.15 -13.36
CA ASP A 308 3.56 20.36 -14.83
C ASP A 308 2.36 19.71 -15.54
N SER A 309 1.18 19.80 -14.93
CA SER A 309 -0.01 19.01 -15.27
C SER A 309 -1.21 19.91 -15.60
N ALA A 310 -2.29 19.31 -16.11
CA ALA A 310 -3.49 20.02 -16.55
C ALA A 310 -4.75 19.52 -15.83
N ILE A 311 -5.70 20.43 -15.62
CA ILE A 311 -7.06 20.11 -15.20
C ILE A 311 -8.00 20.69 -16.24
N LYS A 312 -8.82 19.85 -16.84
CA LYS A 312 -9.71 20.28 -17.93
C LYS A 312 -11.11 19.72 -17.78
N GLY A 313 -12.11 20.55 -18.07
CA GLY A 313 -13.50 20.14 -18.17
C GLY A 313 -14.37 20.70 -17.05
N ASN A 314 -15.58 20.17 -16.93
CA ASN A 314 -16.60 20.74 -16.06
C ASN A 314 -16.78 19.93 -14.76
N PHE A 315 -16.21 20.44 -13.66
CA PHE A 315 -16.34 19.85 -12.33
C PHE A 315 -17.46 20.55 -11.56
N SER A 316 -18.68 20.01 -11.55
CA SER A 316 -19.82 20.71 -10.92
C SER A 316 -19.74 20.81 -9.39
N GLN A 317 -18.97 19.94 -8.72
CA GLN A 317 -18.82 19.95 -7.26
C GLN A 317 -17.46 20.52 -6.82
N VAL A 318 -16.44 19.67 -6.72
CA VAL A 318 -15.13 20.01 -6.18
C VAL A 318 -14.03 19.46 -7.08
N THR A 319 -13.10 20.31 -7.51
CA THR A 319 -12.00 19.84 -8.37
C THR A 319 -10.93 19.12 -7.54
N VAL A 320 -10.53 19.72 -6.41
CA VAL A 320 -9.58 19.12 -5.47
C VAL A 320 -10.16 19.19 -4.06
N ASN A 321 -10.29 18.04 -3.40
CA ASN A 321 -10.81 17.91 -2.05
C ASN A 321 -9.77 17.26 -1.14
N CYS A 322 -9.28 18.01 -0.16
CA CYS A 322 -8.32 17.53 0.83
C CYS A 322 -9.00 17.46 2.20
N VAL A 323 -9.07 16.26 2.75
CA VAL A 323 -9.88 15.90 3.92
C VAL A 323 -8.99 15.24 4.97
N ASP A 324 -9.33 15.39 6.24
CA ASP A 324 -8.65 14.79 7.40
C ASP A 324 -7.29 15.39 7.78
N PRO A 325 -6.91 15.31 9.07
CA PRO A 325 -5.58 15.69 9.51
C PRO A 325 -4.49 14.86 8.83
N GLY A 326 -3.39 15.53 8.48
CA GLY A 326 -2.22 14.92 7.84
C GLY A 326 -2.32 14.83 6.32
N SER A 327 -3.52 14.92 5.73
CA SER A 327 -3.69 14.86 4.28
C SER A 327 -3.20 16.14 3.60
N GLN A 328 -2.50 16.01 2.48
CA GLN A 328 -1.91 17.15 1.78
C GLN A 328 -2.09 17.10 0.27
N PHE A 329 -2.52 18.22 -0.31
CA PHE A 329 -2.43 18.46 -1.74
C PHE A 329 -1.38 19.54 -2.02
N VAL A 330 -0.43 19.24 -2.92
CA VAL A 330 0.65 20.16 -3.28
C VAL A 330 0.66 20.37 -4.78
N VAL A 331 0.58 21.63 -5.22
CA VAL A 331 0.78 21.97 -6.64
C VAL A 331 2.17 22.52 -6.83
N ALA A 332 2.94 21.88 -7.70
CA ALA A 332 4.28 22.28 -8.12
C ALA A 332 4.31 22.53 -9.64
N GLY A 333 5.32 23.26 -10.12
CA GLY A 333 5.50 23.48 -11.56
C GLY A 333 4.42 24.36 -12.22
N LYS A 334 4.15 24.12 -13.50
CA LYS A 334 3.12 24.83 -14.26
C LYS A 334 1.80 24.06 -14.23
N THR A 335 0.67 24.73 -14.06
CA THR A 335 -0.65 24.08 -14.06
C THR A 335 -1.57 24.74 -15.08
N PHE A 336 -2.09 23.97 -16.02
CA PHE A 336 -3.06 24.46 -17.00
C PHE A 336 -4.48 24.16 -16.53
N VAL A 337 -5.39 25.13 -16.66
CA VAL A 337 -6.76 24.99 -16.20
C VAL A 337 -7.73 25.45 -17.29
N THR A 338 -8.75 24.62 -17.57
CA THR A 338 -9.83 24.94 -18.51
C THR A 338 -11.18 24.40 -18.03
N GLY A 339 -12.27 25.05 -18.41
CA GLY A 339 -13.64 24.61 -18.11
C GLY A 339 -14.27 25.30 -16.89
N ASN A 340 -15.41 24.77 -16.44
CA ASN A 340 -16.17 25.32 -15.32
C ASN A 340 -16.01 24.45 -14.07
N HIS A 341 -15.82 25.07 -12.92
CA HIS A 341 -15.63 24.38 -11.65
C HIS A 341 -16.62 24.90 -10.60
N GLY A 342 -17.15 24.03 -9.74
CA GLY A 342 -17.91 24.44 -8.57
C GLY A 342 -16.95 25.12 -7.57
N THR A 343 -16.38 24.32 -6.69
CA THR A 343 -15.25 24.71 -5.86
C THR A 343 -13.96 24.15 -6.47
N PHE A 344 -12.95 25.00 -6.71
CA PHE A 344 -11.70 24.51 -7.27
C PHE A 344 -10.88 23.77 -6.21
N PHE A 345 -10.41 24.47 -5.19
CA PHE A 345 -9.68 23.89 -4.06
C PHE A 345 -10.56 23.88 -2.80
N ASN A 346 -10.72 22.72 -2.19
CA ASN A 346 -11.47 22.56 -0.95
C ASN A 346 -10.62 21.83 0.09
N ALA A 347 -10.31 22.50 1.19
CA ALA A 347 -9.66 21.91 2.35
C ALA A 347 -10.66 21.83 3.50
N VAL A 348 -10.78 20.66 4.14
CA VAL A 348 -11.76 20.42 5.20
C VAL A 348 -11.18 19.46 6.27
N TYR A 349 -11.68 19.56 7.50
CA TYR A 349 -11.36 18.62 8.59
C TYR A 349 -9.86 18.42 8.86
N GLY A 350 -9.05 19.47 8.80
CA GLY A 350 -7.59 19.36 8.99
C GLY A 350 -6.78 19.11 7.72
N GLY A 351 -7.43 18.95 6.56
CA GLY A 351 -6.73 18.84 5.27
C GLY A 351 -5.94 20.10 4.93
N ARG A 352 -4.83 19.93 4.21
CA ARG A 352 -3.94 21.02 3.82
C ARG A 352 -3.74 21.10 2.31
N ILE A 353 -3.84 22.30 1.75
CA ILE A 353 -3.55 22.58 0.34
C ILE A 353 -2.43 23.61 0.25
N THR A 354 -1.39 23.32 -0.54
CA THR A 354 -0.27 24.24 -0.80
C THR A 354 -0.14 24.52 -2.30
N LEU A 355 -0.23 25.79 -2.68
CA LEU A 355 -0.11 26.25 -4.06
C LEU A 355 1.27 26.90 -4.26
N ASN A 356 2.20 26.18 -4.91
CA ASN A 356 3.58 26.61 -5.19
C ASN A 356 3.84 26.83 -6.69
N SER A 357 2.79 27.00 -7.49
CA SER A 357 2.83 26.76 -8.93
C SER A 357 2.30 27.94 -9.76
N ASN A 358 2.64 27.95 -11.04
CA ASN A 358 2.12 28.92 -12.00
C ASN A 358 0.85 28.38 -12.67
N PHE A 359 -0.30 28.99 -12.40
CA PHE A 359 -1.57 28.66 -13.01
C PHE A 359 -1.78 29.42 -14.33
N GLN A 360 -2.11 28.70 -15.40
CA GLN A 360 -2.51 29.26 -16.68
C GLN A 360 -3.94 28.84 -17.01
N PHE A 361 -4.87 29.78 -16.87
CA PHE A 361 -6.27 29.64 -17.26
C PHE A 361 -6.40 29.85 -18.76
N GLN A 362 -6.74 28.80 -19.50
CA GLN A 362 -6.95 28.89 -20.95
C GLN A 362 -8.44 28.96 -21.26
N GLY A 363 -8.83 29.98 -22.03
CA GLY A 363 -10.23 30.32 -22.25
C GLY A 363 -10.87 31.02 -21.04
N ASN A 364 -12.20 30.97 -20.96
CA ASN A 364 -12.95 31.51 -19.83
C ASN A 364 -13.17 30.42 -18.80
N VAL A 365 -12.40 30.44 -17.72
CA VAL A 365 -12.60 29.54 -16.58
C VAL A 365 -13.60 30.17 -15.63
N ASN A 366 -14.67 29.47 -15.30
CA ASN A 366 -15.66 29.96 -14.32
C ASN A 366 -15.62 29.07 -13.08
N VAL A 367 -15.52 29.68 -11.91
CA VAL A 367 -15.58 28.97 -10.63
C VAL A 367 -16.70 29.53 -9.76
N THR A 368 -17.39 28.69 -8.98
CA THR A 368 -18.25 29.19 -7.90
C THR A 368 -17.36 29.77 -6.78
N ASN A 369 -16.40 28.97 -6.31
CA ASN A 369 -15.37 29.38 -5.35
C ASN A 369 -14.01 28.87 -5.82
N PHE A 370 -13.00 29.73 -5.87
CA PHE A 370 -11.64 29.29 -6.19
C PHE A 370 -11.01 28.55 -5.00
N LEU A 371 -11.02 29.16 -3.83
CA LEU A 371 -10.51 28.56 -2.58
C LEU A 371 -11.65 28.32 -1.58
N SER A 372 -11.66 27.19 -0.90
CA SER A 372 -12.61 26.88 0.17
C SER A 372 -11.92 26.20 1.34
N SER A 373 -12.03 26.77 2.55
CA SER A 373 -11.44 26.20 3.76
C SER A 373 -12.44 26.16 4.93
N SER A 374 -12.49 25.04 5.65
CA SER A 374 -13.33 24.87 6.85
C SER A 374 -12.75 23.90 7.87
N ARG A 375 -13.23 23.96 9.12
CA ARG A 375 -13.03 22.93 10.16
C ARG A 375 -11.55 22.58 10.40
N HIS A 376 -10.74 23.57 10.78
CA HIS A 376 -9.29 23.44 11.06
C HIS A 376 -8.43 23.08 9.85
N SER A 377 -8.91 23.32 8.63
CA SER A 377 -8.10 23.14 7.43
C SER A 377 -7.30 24.39 7.08
N HIS A 378 -6.31 24.21 6.20
CA HIS A 378 -5.40 25.28 5.82
C HIS A 378 -5.12 25.26 4.32
N ILE A 379 -5.30 26.40 3.66
CA ILE A 379 -4.84 26.65 2.30
C ILE A 379 -3.73 27.71 2.34
N LEU A 380 -2.56 27.38 1.81
CA LEU A 380 -1.43 28.28 1.67
C LEU A 380 -1.17 28.59 0.20
N VAL A 381 -1.30 29.87 -0.18
CA VAL A 381 -0.92 30.39 -1.49
C VAL A 381 0.46 31.03 -1.38
N ASN A 382 1.49 30.34 -1.90
CA ASN A 382 2.86 30.75 -1.66
C ASN A 382 3.27 31.98 -2.51
N SER A 383 4.15 32.82 -1.96
CA SER A 383 5.40 33.24 -2.61
C SER A 383 5.49 33.35 -4.13
N ILE A 384 5.55 32.16 -4.69
CA ILE A 384 5.98 31.89 -6.04
C ILE A 384 4.80 31.53 -6.95
N ALA A 385 3.60 31.39 -6.39
CA ALA A 385 2.41 31.13 -7.17
C ALA A 385 2.05 32.37 -8.00
N SER A 386 1.84 32.16 -9.29
CA SER A 386 1.35 33.19 -10.21
C SER A 386 0.12 32.69 -10.97
N PHE A 387 -0.72 33.60 -11.42
CA PHE A 387 -1.97 33.29 -12.07
C PHE A 387 -2.12 34.13 -13.33
N ALA A 388 -2.29 33.49 -14.48
CA ALA A 388 -2.44 34.14 -15.78
C ALA A 388 -3.68 33.61 -16.51
N GLY A 389 -4.35 34.48 -17.27
CA GLY A 389 -5.55 34.14 -18.03
C GLY A 389 -6.85 34.64 -17.38
N ASN A 390 -7.99 34.22 -17.94
CA ASN A 390 -9.31 34.70 -17.54
C ASN A 390 -9.99 33.68 -16.62
N ILE A 391 -10.20 34.06 -15.37
CA ILE A 391 -11.02 33.32 -14.41
C ILE A 391 -12.08 34.23 -13.79
N THR A 392 -13.32 33.77 -13.69
CA THR A 392 -14.40 34.49 -12.99
C THR A 392 -14.95 33.64 -11.84
N GLY A 393 -15.52 34.28 -10.83
CA GLY A 393 -16.04 33.59 -9.64
C GLY A 393 -15.75 34.31 -8.34
N LYS A 394 -15.94 33.63 -7.20
CA LYS A 394 -15.48 34.12 -5.90
C LYS A 394 -14.05 33.66 -5.63
N ALA A 395 -13.23 34.56 -5.12
CA ALA A 395 -11.85 34.28 -4.72
C ALA A 395 -11.78 33.20 -3.63
N HIS A 396 -12.66 33.28 -2.62
CA HIS A 396 -12.63 32.38 -1.50
C HIS A 396 -13.99 32.15 -0.83
N TYR A 397 -14.05 31.08 -0.04
CA TYR A 397 -15.10 30.79 0.90
C TYR A 397 -14.49 30.18 2.16
N THR A 398 -14.54 30.89 3.30
CA THR A 398 -14.03 30.34 4.56
C THR A 398 -15.14 30.24 5.60
N THR A 399 -15.24 29.08 6.22
CA THR A 399 -16.14 28.85 7.36
C THR A 399 -15.33 28.52 8.61
N ARG A 400 -16.02 28.35 9.75
CA ARG A 400 -15.46 28.15 11.09
C ARG A 400 -14.11 27.42 11.08
N LEU A 401 -13.08 28.11 11.56
CA LEU A 401 -11.71 27.61 11.75
C LEU A 401 -10.98 27.19 10.45
N GLY A 402 -11.48 27.60 9.29
CA GLY A 402 -10.71 27.54 8.04
C GLY A 402 -9.72 28.70 7.94
N ILE A 403 -8.54 28.43 7.40
CA ILE A 403 -7.46 29.41 7.21
C ILE A 403 -7.06 29.44 5.74
N ILE A 404 -7.03 30.63 5.15
CA ILE A 404 -6.45 30.87 3.83
C ILE A 404 -5.38 31.95 3.96
N GLU A 405 -4.16 31.66 3.54
CA GLU A 405 -3.03 32.60 3.58
C GLU A 405 -2.52 32.93 2.17
N GLY A 406 -2.11 34.17 1.95
CA GLY A 406 -1.49 34.62 0.70
C GLY A 406 -2.49 35.08 -0.37
N ILE A 407 -3.68 35.53 0.04
CA ILE A 407 -4.79 35.82 -0.89
C ILE A 407 -4.53 37.00 -1.83
N THR A 408 -3.64 37.92 -1.45
CA THR A 408 -3.25 39.12 -2.23
C THR A 408 -2.67 38.79 -3.61
N ARG A 409 -2.40 37.51 -3.87
CA ARG A 409 -1.81 36.97 -5.10
C ARG A 409 -2.85 36.39 -6.06
N LEU A 410 -4.13 36.35 -5.68
CA LEU A 410 -5.17 35.80 -6.54
C LEU A 410 -5.47 36.71 -7.75
N PRO A 411 -5.99 36.14 -8.85
CA PRO A 411 -6.45 36.91 -10.01
C PRO A 411 -7.42 38.03 -9.63
N ALA A 412 -7.13 39.25 -10.09
CA ALA A 412 -7.99 40.41 -9.85
C ALA A 412 -9.40 40.28 -10.47
N SER A 413 -9.58 39.35 -11.40
CA SER A 413 -10.87 39.02 -12.01
C SER A 413 -11.79 38.21 -11.10
N LEU A 414 -11.27 37.66 -9.99
CA LEU A 414 -12.09 37.02 -8.98
C LEU A 414 -12.73 38.08 -8.07
N THR A 415 -14.03 37.92 -7.82
CA THR A 415 -14.75 38.76 -6.86
C THR A 415 -14.38 38.39 -5.43
N ALA A 416 -14.50 39.34 -4.50
CA ALA A 416 -14.25 39.08 -3.09
C ALA A 416 -15.13 37.92 -2.58
N GLY A 417 -14.50 37.00 -1.85
CA GLY A 417 -15.16 35.88 -1.22
C GLY A 417 -15.98 36.24 0.03
N SER A 418 -16.50 35.23 0.72
CA SER A 418 -17.16 35.39 2.02
C SER A 418 -16.41 34.65 3.12
N THR A 419 -16.38 35.25 4.31
CA THR A 419 -15.63 34.78 5.47
C THR A 419 -16.56 34.76 6.68
N SER A 420 -16.63 33.64 7.40
CA SER A 420 -17.35 33.55 8.68
C SER A 420 -16.58 34.23 9.81
N ALA A 421 -17.27 34.63 10.90
CA ALA A 421 -16.67 35.37 12.01
C ALA A 421 -15.47 34.65 12.69
N ASP A 422 -15.45 33.32 12.68
CA ASP A 422 -14.41 32.49 13.31
C ASP A 422 -13.40 31.92 12.29
N SER A 423 -13.23 32.57 11.14
CA SER A 423 -12.27 32.16 10.10
C SER A 423 -11.32 33.29 9.74
N SER A 424 -10.10 32.94 9.36
CA SER A 424 -9.07 33.92 8.98
C SER A 424 -8.73 33.82 7.50
N VAL A 425 -8.54 34.99 6.90
CA VAL A 425 -7.99 35.16 5.56
C VAL A 425 -6.92 36.23 5.68
N THR A 426 -5.66 35.87 5.41
CA THR A 426 -4.49 36.73 5.61
C THR A 426 -3.65 36.90 4.35
#